data_AF-A0A942UZD2-F1
#
_entry.id   AF-A0A942UZD2-F1
#
_cell.length_a   1.000
_cell.length_b   1.000
_cell.length_c   1.000
_cell.angle_alpha   90.00
_cell.angle_beta   90.00
_cell.angle_gamma   90.00
#
_symmetry.space_group_name_H-M   'P 1'
#
loop_
_entity.id
_entity.type
_entity.pdbx_description
1 polymer ?
#
loop_
_entity_poly.entity_id
_entity_poly.type
_entity_poly.pdbx_seq_one_letter_code
_entity_poly.pdbx_strand_id
1 'polypeptide(L)'
;MSPISPVFSNIAASFPNYKWKKTNMTPPSSRVPCVQSSAVDFTKDFPWLTDKTLRASLEALSDITFSEEDINYLASNEIRVPFKNGKEAVDFIKEKNVRIIFDKPADKNIHAQYEFSTNIIAINNRYKKCMDFPVIIAIAEAILHECSHAYDNDGESSVQEELDCLGMNAVSHRAFLKRYGNLFENSDAPIINDGVSVYAKLFFDPDPQKQKLIHRVREKYGYLTAGDKLHPAGKIARSVKYLSEN
;
A
#
# COMPACT_ATOMS: atom_id res chain seq x y z
N MET A 1 18.19 -9.56 -14.31
CA MET A 1 17.00 -9.57 -13.44
C MET A 1 16.90 -8.17 -12.87
N SER A 2 15.90 -7.39 -13.29
CA SER A 2 15.61 -6.10 -12.67
C SER A 2 14.95 -6.39 -11.32
N PRO A 3 15.48 -5.86 -10.20
CA PRO A 3 14.90 -6.14 -8.89
C PRO A 3 13.60 -5.37 -8.75
N ILE A 4 12.47 -6.09 -8.67
CA ILE A 4 11.21 -5.51 -8.18
C ILE A 4 11.39 -5.33 -6.68
N SER A 5 11.19 -4.11 -6.20
CA SER A 5 11.54 -3.74 -4.84
C SER A 5 10.53 -4.36 -3.87
N PRO A 6 10.96 -5.23 -2.95
CA PRO A 6 10.02 -5.84 -2.01
C PRO A 6 9.54 -4.81 -0.98
N VAL A 7 8.26 -4.89 -0.63
CA VAL A 7 7.57 -3.73 -0.07
C VAL A 7 7.82 -3.55 1.43
N PHE A 8 8.41 -4.53 2.11
CA PHE A 8 8.73 -4.39 3.54
C PHE A 8 10.00 -5.16 3.90
N SER A 9 11.00 -4.54 4.52
CA SER A 9 12.08 -5.26 5.18
C SER A 9 12.32 -4.61 6.54
N ASN A 10 12.67 -5.43 7.53
CA ASN A 10 12.57 -5.10 8.94
C ASN A 10 13.72 -4.15 9.30
N ILE A 11 13.37 -2.89 9.57
CA ILE A 11 14.29 -1.85 10.07
C ILE A 11 13.73 -1.31 11.38
N ALA A 12 13.26 -2.21 12.27
CA ALA A 12 12.88 -1.85 13.64
C ALA A 12 14.03 -1.20 14.45
N ALA A 13 15.25 -1.12 13.90
CA ALA A 13 16.39 -0.42 14.47
C ALA A 13 16.35 1.13 14.34
N SER A 14 15.51 1.72 13.47
CA SER A 14 15.60 3.16 13.17
C SER A 14 14.79 4.10 14.08
N PHE A 15 13.85 3.63 14.92
CA PHE A 15 13.04 4.52 15.77
C PHE A 15 12.69 3.94 17.15
N PRO A 16 13.59 4.01 18.16
CA PRO A 16 13.38 3.34 19.44
C PRO A 16 12.36 3.99 20.38
N ASN A 17 11.86 5.22 20.15
CA ASN A 17 11.05 5.94 21.15
C ASN A 17 10.17 7.05 20.56
N TYR A 18 9.00 6.71 20.01
CA TYR A 18 8.02 7.74 19.62
C TYR A 18 6.70 7.56 20.39
N LYS A 19 6.48 8.43 21.39
CA LYS A 19 5.20 8.55 22.11
C LYS A 19 4.37 9.67 21.46
N TRP A 20 3.24 9.33 20.84
CA TRP A 20 2.36 10.29 20.20
C TRP A 20 1.18 10.67 21.11
N LYS A 21 0.82 11.96 21.14
CA LYS A 21 -0.32 12.50 21.90
C LYS A 21 -1.63 12.21 21.16
N LYS A 22 -2.62 11.75 21.92
CA LYS A 22 -4.00 11.49 21.48
C LYS A 22 -4.72 12.80 21.14
N THR A 23 -5.33 12.87 19.95
CA THR A 23 -6.40 13.82 19.67
C THR A 23 -7.72 13.07 19.66
N ASN A 24 -8.64 13.49 20.53
CA ASN A 24 -10.00 12.95 20.60
C ASN A 24 -10.75 13.36 19.33
N MET A 25 -11.00 12.42 18.42
CA MET A 25 -11.91 12.64 17.28
C MET A 25 -13.22 11.90 17.52
N THR A 26 -14.30 12.67 17.58
CA THR A 26 -15.69 12.21 17.62
C THR A 26 -16.06 11.58 16.26
N PRO A 27 -16.79 10.46 16.22
CA PRO A 27 -17.11 9.80 14.96
C PRO A 27 -18.14 10.60 14.15
N PRO A 28 -17.95 10.82 12.83
CA PRO A 28 -19.01 11.34 11.99
C PRO A 28 -19.97 10.21 11.59
N SER A 29 -21.25 10.44 11.87
CA SER A 29 -22.37 9.72 11.27
C SER A 29 -22.63 10.28 9.87
N SER A 30 -22.59 9.43 8.84
CA SER A 30 -23.61 9.34 7.78
C SER A 30 -23.14 8.44 6.64
N ARG A 31 -24.02 7.52 6.25
CA ARG A 31 -23.87 6.67 5.06
C ARG A 31 -23.90 7.54 3.81
N VAL A 32 -22.84 7.50 3.02
CA VAL A 32 -22.82 8.03 1.65
C VAL A 32 -23.40 6.95 0.73
N PRO A 33 -24.37 7.25 -0.14
CA PRO A 33 -24.93 6.27 -1.06
C PRO A 33 -23.92 5.95 -2.17
N CYS A 34 -23.54 4.67 -2.28
CA CYS A 34 -22.67 4.17 -3.33
C CYS A 34 -23.47 3.95 -4.63
N VAL A 35 -22.96 4.46 -5.75
CA VAL A 35 -23.44 4.17 -7.09
C VAL A 35 -23.36 2.67 -7.32
N GLN A 36 -24.48 2.04 -7.69
CA GLN A 36 -24.58 0.59 -7.89
C GLN A 36 -23.76 0.13 -9.11
N SER A 37 -22.47 -0.07 -8.91
CA SER A 37 -21.63 -0.95 -9.71
C SER A 37 -21.95 -2.40 -9.33
N SER A 38 -22.04 -3.30 -10.31
CA SER A 38 -22.33 -4.73 -10.05
C SER A 38 -21.31 -5.30 -9.06
N ALA A 39 -21.79 -5.95 -7.99
CA ALA A 39 -20.95 -6.57 -6.97
C ALA A 39 -20.01 -7.61 -7.59
N VAL A 40 -18.77 -7.67 -7.11
CA VAL A 40 -17.77 -8.67 -7.55
C VAL A 40 -18.17 -10.05 -7.03
N ASP A 41 -18.24 -11.05 -7.89
CA ASP A 41 -18.47 -12.44 -7.48
C ASP A 41 -17.13 -13.14 -7.35
N PHE A 42 -16.53 -13.12 -6.16
CA PHE A 42 -15.20 -13.69 -5.93
C PHE A 42 -15.08 -15.19 -6.22
N THR A 43 -16.19 -15.93 -6.27
CA THR A 43 -16.16 -17.36 -6.60
C THR A 43 -16.06 -17.59 -8.10
N LYS A 44 -16.73 -16.74 -8.89
CA LYS A 44 -16.74 -16.81 -10.35
C LYS A 44 -15.59 -16.03 -10.99
N ASP A 45 -15.31 -14.85 -10.46
CA ASP A 45 -14.33 -13.90 -11.00
C ASP A 45 -12.89 -14.31 -10.64
N PHE A 46 -12.71 -14.99 -9.50
CA PHE A 46 -11.41 -15.47 -9.04
C PHE A 46 -11.49 -16.95 -8.61
N PRO A 47 -11.70 -17.90 -9.55
CA PRO A 47 -11.89 -19.32 -9.21
C PRO A 47 -10.66 -19.96 -8.54
N TRP A 48 -9.49 -19.32 -8.68
CA TRP A 48 -8.23 -19.72 -8.04
C TRP A 48 -8.11 -19.24 -6.58
N LEU A 49 -8.93 -18.28 -6.15
CA LEU A 49 -8.89 -17.68 -4.82
C LEU A 49 -9.64 -18.55 -3.82
N THR A 50 -9.05 -19.69 -3.49
CA THR A 50 -9.62 -20.66 -2.53
C THR A 50 -9.28 -20.32 -1.08
N ASP A 51 -8.25 -19.51 -0.84
CA ASP A 51 -7.84 -19.12 0.51
C ASP A 51 -8.79 -18.06 1.08
N LYS A 52 -9.31 -18.31 2.29
CA LYS A 52 -10.31 -17.46 2.94
C LYS A 52 -9.74 -16.11 3.39
N THR A 53 -8.47 -16.06 3.79
CA THR A 53 -7.82 -14.82 4.21
C THR A 53 -7.66 -13.89 3.03
N LEU A 54 -7.10 -14.38 1.91
CA LEU A 54 -6.92 -13.57 0.70
C LEU A 54 -8.27 -13.12 0.11
N ARG A 55 -9.28 -14.00 0.14
CA ARG A 55 -10.65 -13.63 -0.26
C ARG A 55 -11.20 -12.49 0.58
N ALA A 56 -11.14 -12.61 1.91
CA ALA A 56 -11.62 -11.56 2.80
C ALA A 56 -10.86 -10.24 2.59
N SER A 57 -9.55 -10.29 2.29
CA SER A 57 -8.76 -9.10 1.98
C SER A 57 -9.19 -8.43 0.67
N LEU A 58 -9.45 -9.20 -0.40
CA LEU A 58 -9.95 -8.62 -1.65
C LEU A 58 -11.38 -8.11 -1.54
N GLU A 59 -12.25 -8.79 -0.79
CA GLU A 59 -13.61 -8.30 -0.49
C GLU A 59 -13.54 -6.95 0.25
N ALA A 60 -12.70 -6.85 1.28
CA ALA A 60 -12.49 -5.60 2.01
C ALA A 60 -11.92 -4.50 1.10
N LEU A 61 -11.00 -4.84 0.19
CA LEU A 61 -10.46 -3.90 -0.78
C LEU A 61 -11.53 -3.43 -1.77
N SER A 62 -12.33 -4.32 -2.36
CA SER A 62 -13.36 -3.91 -3.33
C SER A 62 -14.40 -2.95 -2.74
N ASP A 63 -14.58 -3.01 -1.43
CA ASP A 63 -15.57 -2.23 -0.70
C ASP A 63 -15.10 -0.83 -0.29
N ILE A 64 -13.83 -0.48 -0.47
CA ILE A 64 -13.27 0.79 0.03
C ILE A 64 -13.30 1.90 -1.02
N THR A 65 -13.76 3.09 -0.61
CA THR A 65 -13.73 4.32 -1.41
C THR A 65 -12.69 5.27 -0.82
N PHE A 66 -11.86 5.84 -1.69
CA PHE A 66 -10.84 6.80 -1.31
C PHE A 66 -11.42 8.23 -1.27
N SER A 67 -10.88 9.07 -0.38
CA SER A 67 -11.28 10.47 -0.30
C SER A 67 -10.66 11.27 -1.44
N GLU A 68 -11.44 12.05 -2.19
CA GLU A 68 -10.91 12.97 -3.19
C GLU A 68 -9.96 14.00 -2.58
N GLU A 69 -10.21 14.44 -1.34
CA GLU A 69 -9.31 15.33 -0.61
C GLU A 69 -7.94 14.70 -0.40
N ASP A 70 -7.89 13.41 -0.01
CA ASP A 70 -6.64 12.70 0.23
C ASP A 70 -5.88 12.46 -1.08
N ILE A 71 -6.59 12.12 -2.16
CA ILE A 71 -6.00 11.97 -3.50
C ILE A 71 -5.44 13.32 -3.99
N ASN A 72 -6.21 14.40 -3.89
CA ASN A 72 -5.78 15.73 -4.31
C ASN A 72 -4.60 16.24 -3.48
N TYR A 73 -4.57 15.91 -2.18
CA TYR A 73 -3.45 16.20 -1.31
C TYR A 73 -2.17 15.50 -1.79
N LEU A 74 -2.24 14.20 -2.09
CA LEU A 74 -1.11 13.47 -2.65
C LEU A 74 -0.66 14.03 -4.00
N ALA A 75 -1.60 14.35 -4.89
CA ALA A 75 -1.30 14.95 -6.19
C ALA A 75 -0.59 16.31 -6.04
N SER A 76 -0.94 17.12 -5.03
CA SER A 76 -0.24 18.38 -4.72
C SER A 76 1.22 18.18 -4.29
N ASN A 77 1.56 16.97 -3.83
CA ASN A 77 2.92 16.53 -3.51
C ASN A 77 3.58 15.77 -4.69
N GLU A 78 3.01 15.85 -5.90
CA GLU A 78 3.46 15.14 -7.11
C GLU A 78 3.45 13.62 -6.95
N ILE A 79 2.52 13.08 -6.14
CA ILE A 79 2.30 11.65 -5.94
C ILE A 79 1.05 11.24 -6.72
N ARG A 80 1.19 10.28 -7.63
CA ARG A 80 0.13 9.86 -8.56
C ARG A 80 -0.34 8.46 -8.20
N VAL A 81 -1.50 8.37 -7.55
CA VAL A 81 -2.06 7.06 -7.19
C VAL A 81 -2.69 6.36 -8.42
N PRO A 82 -2.43 5.07 -8.67
CA PRO A 82 -2.91 4.40 -9.88
C PRO A 82 -4.43 4.13 -9.91
N PHE A 83 -5.05 4.01 -8.73
CA PHE A 83 -6.46 3.65 -8.59
C PHE A 83 -7.24 4.70 -7.79
N LYS A 84 -8.50 4.93 -8.16
CA LYS A 84 -9.39 5.91 -7.50
C LYS A 84 -10.21 5.31 -6.37
N ASN A 85 -10.31 3.99 -6.30
CA ASN A 85 -10.97 3.24 -5.24
C ASN A 85 -10.48 1.79 -5.25
N GLY A 86 -10.78 1.03 -4.21
CA GLY A 86 -10.33 -0.36 -4.15
C GLY A 86 -11.05 -1.31 -5.11
N LYS A 87 -12.27 -0.97 -5.56
CA LYS A 87 -12.96 -1.74 -6.61
C LYS A 87 -12.19 -1.70 -7.92
N GLU A 88 -11.70 -0.54 -8.34
CA GLU A 88 -10.89 -0.37 -9.55
C GLU A 88 -9.63 -1.24 -9.50
N ALA A 89 -8.97 -1.32 -8.35
CA ALA A 89 -7.83 -2.21 -8.15
C ALA A 89 -8.20 -3.70 -8.26
N VAL A 90 -9.35 -4.11 -7.70
CA VAL A 90 -9.82 -5.51 -7.81
C VAL A 90 -10.25 -5.85 -9.24
N ASP A 91 -10.92 -4.93 -9.93
CA ASP A 91 -11.27 -5.07 -11.34
C ASP A 91 -9.98 -5.21 -12.19
N PHE A 92 -8.95 -4.41 -11.91
CA PHE A 92 -7.65 -4.53 -12.57
C PHE A 92 -6.99 -5.90 -12.34
N ILE A 93 -6.96 -6.40 -11.09
CA ILE A 93 -6.42 -7.74 -10.76
C ILE A 93 -7.12 -8.81 -11.60
N LYS A 94 -8.45 -8.71 -11.75
CA LYS A 94 -9.24 -9.61 -12.59
C LYS A 94 -8.86 -9.48 -14.07
N GLU A 95 -8.92 -8.26 -14.62
CA GLU A 95 -8.70 -7.98 -16.05
C GLU A 95 -7.30 -8.35 -16.52
N LYS A 96 -6.29 -8.10 -15.69
CA LYS A 96 -4.88 -8.44 -15.98
C LYS A 96 -4.50 -9.85 -15.53
N ASN A 97 -5.43 -10.60 -14.94
CA ASN A 97 -5.20 -11.94 -14.40
C ASN A 97 -3.97 -11.99 -13.47
N VAL A 98 -3.84 -10.96 -12.61
CA VAL A 98 -2.83 -10.93 -11.55
C VAL A 98 -3.22 -11.97 -10.51
N ARG A 99 -2.31 -12.90 -10.21
CA ARG A 99 -2.57 -13.97 -9.24
C ARG A 99 -2.06 -13.56 -7.86
N ILE A 100 -2.81 -13.88 -6.82
CA ILE A 100 -2.42 -13.58 -5.44
C ILE A 100 -2.25 -14.90 -4.70
N ILE A 101 -1.09 -15.11 -4.12
CA ILE A 101 -0.77 -16.34 -3.38
C ILE A 101 -0.14 -16.02 -2.04
N PHE A 102 -0.17 -17.00 -1.14
CA PHE A 102 0.75 -17.03 -0.03
C PHE A 102 2.03 -17.76 -0.43
N ASP A 103 3.17 -17.09 -0.32
CA ASP A 103 4.47 -17.67 -0.61
C ASP A 103 5.52 -17.27 0.44
N LYS A 104 6.68 -17.93 0.40
CA LYS A 104 7.82 -17.64 1.24
C LYS A 104 8.76 -16.68 0.50
N PRO A 105 8.76 -15.37 0.84
CA PRO A 105 9.68 -14.43 0.22
C PRO A 105 11.13 -14.77 0.58
N ALA A 106 12.07 -14.25 -0.23
CA ALA A 106 13.51 -14.47 -0.05
C ALA A 106 14.01 -13.95 1.31
N ASP A 107 13.41 -12.88 1.83
CA ASP A 107 13.64 -12.36 3.18
C ASP A 107 12.37 -12.51 4.02
N LYS A 108 12.51 -13.07 5.23
CA LYS A 108 11.44 -13.25 6.22
C LYS A 108 10.75 -11.94 6.61
N ASN A 109 11.34 -10.80 6.35
CA ASN A 109 10.83 -9.50 6.71
C ASN A 109 9.92 -8.88 5.64
N ILE A 110 9.90 -9.47 4.44
CA ILE A 110 9.01 -9.10 3.34
C ILE A 110 7.60 -9.52 3.67
N HIS A 111 6.65 -8.58 3.65
CA HIS A 111 5.23 -8.89 3.87
C HIS A 111 4.50 -9.18 2.57
N ALA A 112 4.88 -8.50 1.50
CA ALA A 112 4.36 -8.70 0.16
C ALA A 112 5.43 -8.33 -0.89
N GLN A 113 5.30 -8.91 -2.09
CA GLN A 113 6.09 -8.57 -3.26
C GLN A 113 5.30 -8.89 -4.54
N TYR A 114 5.44 -8.05 -5.56
CA TYR A 114 5.02 -8.35 -6.92
C TYR A 114 6.15 -9.05 -7.70
N GLU A 115 5.79 -10.09 -8.45
CA GLU A 115 6.66 -10.82 -9.35
C GLU A 115 6.19 -10.65 -10.80
N PHE A 116 6.82 -9.71 -11.49
CA PHE A 116 6.53 -9.32 -12.88
C PHE A 116 6.51 -10.52 -13.84
N SER A 117 7.52 -11.39 -13.76
CA SER A 117 7.68 -12.50 -14.73
C SER A 117 6.55 -13.52 -14.71
N THR A 118 5.89 -13.66 -13.56
CA THR A 118 4.80 -14.62 -13.33
C THR A 118 3.46 -13.92 -13.13
N ASN A 119 3.44 -12.58 -13.08
CA ASN A 119 2.30 -11.75 -12.76
C ASN A 119 1.61 -12.17 -11.45
N ILE A 120 2.44 -12.37 -10.41
CA ILE A 120 2.01 -12.85 -9.09
C ILE A 120 2.28 -11.79 -8.04
N ILE A 121 1.29 -11.54 -7.18
CA ILE A 121 1.47 -10.88 -5.89
C ILE A 121 1.62 -11.97 -4.83
N ALA A 122 2.81 -12.06 -4.24
CA ALA A 122 3.10 -13.00 -3.18
C ALA A 122 2.97 -12.32 -1.81
N ILE A 123 2.02 -12.76 -1.00
CA ILE A 123 1.88 -12.37 0.41
C ILE A 123 2.66 -13.35 1.27
N ASN A 124 3.36 -12.87 2.31
CA ASN A 124 4.15 -13.75 3.17
C ASN A 124 3.28 -14.82 3.84
N ASN A 125 3.69 -16.08 3.68
CA ASN A 125 2.99 -17.25 4.18
C ASN A 125 2.77 -17.26 5.71
N ARG A 126 3.47 -16.42 6.47
CA ARG A 126 3.19 -16.24 7.92
C ARG A 126 1.78 -15.74 8.22
N TYR A 127 1.13 -15.09 7.25
CA TYR A 127 -0.25 -14.58 7.40
C TYR A 127 -1.30 -15.54 6.87
N LYS A 128 -0.90 -16.70 6.34
CA LYS A 128 -1.82 -17.69 5.78
C LYS A 128 -2.79 -18.21 6.85
N LYS A 129 -4.07 -18.27 6.50
CA LYS A 129 -5.18 -18.64 7.40
C LYS A 129 -5.35 -17.70 8.61
N CYS A 130 -4.69 -16.54 8.63
CA CYS A 130 -4.97 -15.52 9.64
C CYS A 130 -6.34 -14.90 9.34
N MET A 131 -7.26 -15.01 10.29
CA MET A 131 -8.60 -14.40 10.18
C MET A 131 -8.75 -13.21 11.13
N ASP A 132 -7.63 -12.71 11.68
CA ASP A 132 -7.65 -11.48 12.47
C ASP A 132 -7.98 -10.29 11.57
N PHE A 133 -8.99 -9.52 11.95
CA PHE A 133 -9.58 -8.51 11.06
C PHE A 133 -8.61 -7.38 10.70
N PRO A 134 -7.83 -6.79 11.64
CA PRO A 134 -6.77 -5.84 11.29
C PRO A 134 -5.75 -6.43 10.30
N VAL A 135 -5.37 -7.70 10.47
CA VAL A 135 -4.41 -8.36 9.55
C VAL A 135 -5.02 -8.54 8.15
N ILE A 136 -6.30 -8.91 8.04
CA ILE A 136 -7.02 -9.00 6.76
C ILE A 136 -6.96 -7.66 6.02
N ILE A 137 -7.22 -6.55 6.73
CA ILE A 137 -7.17 -5.21 6.14
C ILE A 137 -5.73 -4.84 5.75
N ALA A 138 -4.74 -5.15 6.59
CA ALA A 138 -3.35 -4.88 6.25
C ALA A 138 -2.86 -5.68 5.03
N ILE A 139 -3.34 -6.91 4.85
CA ILE A 139 -3.10 -7.70 3.62
C ILE A 139 -3.79 -7.03 2.43
N ALA A 140 -5.00 -6.50 2.58
CA ALA A 140 -5.69 -5.77 1.51
C ALA A 140 -4.88 -4.54 1.06
N GLU A 141 -4.36 -3.77 2.02
CA GLU A 141 -3.49 -2.61 1.78
C GLU A 141 -2.15 -3.00 1.13
N ALA A 142 -1.58 -4.15 1.49
CA ALA A 142 -0.39 -4.70 0.85
C ALA A 142 -0.67 -5.15 -0.60
N ILE A 143 -1.77 -5.87 -0.83
CA ILE A 143 -2.20 -6.26 -2.19
C ILE A 143 -2.38 -5.03 -3.07
N LEU A 144 -3.01 -3.97 -2.57
CA LEU A 144 -3.21 -2.74 -3.33
C LEU A 144 -1.88 -2.09 -3.74
N HIS A 145 -0.89 -2.10 -2.84
CA HIS A 145 0.44 -1.60 -3.17
C HIS A 145 1.11 -2.44 -4.25
N GLU A 146 1.16 -3.77 -4.11
CA GLU A 146 1.79 -4.64 -5.11
C GLU A 146 1.05 -4.61 -6.46
N CYS A 147 -0.28 -4.44 -6.41
CA CYS A 147 -1.11 -4.25 -7.60
C CYS A 147 -0.78 -2.93 -8.31
N SER A 148 -0.31 -1.92 -7.58
CA SER A 148 0.13 -0.66 -8.16
C SER A 148 1.38 -0.86 -9.03
N HIS A 149 2.35 -1.67 -8.60
CA HIS A 149 3.49 -2.07 -9.45
C HIS A 149 3.05 -2.86 -10.70
N ALA A 150 2.02 -3.70 -10.57
CA ALA A 150 1.47 -4.44 -11.70
C ALA A 150 0.79 -3.53 -12.75
N TYR A 151 0.40 -2.31 -12.38
CA TYR A 151 -0.26 -1.34 -13.25
C TYR A 151 0.63 -0.94 -14.45
N ASP A 152 1.91 -0.73 -14.18
CA ASP A 152 2.88 -0.19 -15.15
C ASP A 152 3.40 -1.26 -16.12
N ASN A 153 3.44 -2.52 -15.66
CA ASN A 153 3.73 -3.70 -16.46
C ASN A 153 5.05 -3.62 -17.27
N ASP A 154 6.11 -3.08 -16.65
CA ASP A 154 7.46 -3.03 -17.23
C ASP A 154 8.53 -3.74 -16.38
N GLY A 155 8.24 -3.99 -15.09
CA GLY A 155 9.17 -4.64 -14.16
C GLY A 155 10.40 -3.78 -13.83
N GLU A 156 10.35 -2.49 -14.13
CA GLU A 156 11.31 -1.51 -13.68
C GLU A 156 10.82 -0.89 -12.37
N SER A 157 11.70 -0.16 -11.68
CA SER A 157 11.32 0.55 -10.46
C SER A 157 12.12 1.84 -10.31
N SER A 158 11.43 2.89 -9.86
CA SER A 158 12.04 4.17 -9.52
C SER A 158 11.56 4.66 -8.15
N VAL A 159 12.30 5.60 -7.56
CA VAL A 159 11.87 6.24 -6.30
C VAL A 159 10.47 6.86 -6.44
N GLN A 160 10.14 7.41 -7.61
CA GLN A 160 8.83 8.01 -7.83
C GLN A 160 7.72 6.97 -7.92
N GLU A 161 7.95 5.84 -8.59
CA GLU A 161 6.97 4.74 -8.61
C GLU A 161 6.70 4.21 -7.20
N GLU A 162 7.75 4.02 -6.40
CA GLU A 162 7.60 3.61 -5.00
C GLU A 162 6.78 4.64 -4.21
N LEU A 163 7.01 5.93 -4.42
CA LEU A 163 6.21 6.98 -3.80
C LEU A 163 4.75 6.94 -4.25
N ASP A 164 4.49 6.68 -5.53
CA ASP A 164 3.15 6.54 -6.12
C ASP A 164 2.41 5.33 -5.49
N CYS A 165 3.08 4.18 -5.38
CA CYS A 165 2.55 2.94 -4.77
C CYS A 165 2.37 3.06 -3.24
N LEU A 166 3.32 3.68 -2.53
CA LEU A 166 3.22 3.94 -1.10
C LEU A 166 2.15 5.01 -0.79
N GLY A 167 1.99 6.00 -1.67
CA GLY A 167 0.89 6.96 -1.62
C GLY A 167 -0.45 6.26 -1.74
N MET A 168 -0.56 5.27 -2.63
CA MET A 168 -1.77 4.47 -2.78
C MET A 168 -2.11 3.71 -1.50
N ASN A 169 -1.10 3.07 -0.90
CA ASN A 169 -1.22 2.44 0.41
C ASN A 169 -1.70 3.44 1.49
N ALA A 170 -1.10 4.63 1.56
CA ALA A 170 -1.46 5.66 2.54
C ALA A 170 -2.91 6.15 2.44
N VAL A 171 -3.44 6.32 1.22
CA VAL A 171 -4.85 6.71 1.00
C VAL A 171 -5.79 5.58 1.42
N SER A 172 -5.46 4.34 1.07
CA SER A 172 -6.28 3.18 1.47
C SER A 172 -6.33 3.02 3.00
N HIS A 173 -5.20 3.24 3.68
CA HIS A 173 -5.11 3.19 5.14
C HIS A 173 -6.04 4.21 5.81
N ARG A 174 -6.02 5.46 5.34
CA ARG A 174 -6.93 6.52 5.84
C ARG A 174 -8.39 6.18 5.57
N ALA A 175 -8.70 5.61 4.41
CA ALA A 175 -10.06 5.18 4.09
C ALA A 175 -10.54 4.08 5.03
N PHE A 176 -9.70 3.08 5.33
CA PHE A 176 -10.02 2.04 6.29
C PHE A 176 -10.18 2.56 7.72
N LEU A 177 -9.31 3.46 8.17
CA LEU A 177 -9.45 4.14 9.47
C LEU A 177 -10.75 4.96 9.54
N LYS A 178 -11.14 5.64 8.45
CA LYS A 178 -12.41 6.39 8.38
C LYS A 178 -13.62 5.46 8.49
N ARG A 179 -13.54 4.26 7.89
CA ARG A 179 -14.64 3.27 7.91
C ARG A 179 -14.74 2.51 9.23
N TYR A 180 -13.60 2.13 9.82
CA TYR A 180 -13.53 1.19 10.94
C TYR A 180 -13.01 1.79 12.26
N GLY A 181 -12.61 3.06 12.27
CA GLY A 181 -12.06 3.73 13.45
C GLY A 181 -10.64 3.28 13.76
N ASN A 182 -10.31 3.07 15.04
CA ASN A 182 -8.97 2.74 15.52
C ASN A 182 -8.57 1.26 15.31
N LEU A 183 -8.86 0.72 14.12
CA LEU A 183 -8.70 -0.70 13.78
C LEU A 183 -7.32 -1.27 14.15
N PHE A 184 -6.26 -0.47 14.01
CA PHE A 184 -4.88 -0.91 14.16
C PHE A 184 -4.26 -0.61 15.54
N GLU A 185 -4.94 0.08 16.46
CA GLU A 185 -4.33 0.67 17.67
C GLU A 185 -3.69 -0.37 18.62
N ASN A 186 -4.21 -1.61 18.63
CA ASN A 186 -3.74 -2.67 19.54
C ASN A 186 -3.14 -3.88 18.81
N SER A 187 -2.89 -3.79 17.51
CA SER A 187 -2.30 -4.91 16.77
C SER A 187 -0.78 -4.93 16.92
N ASP A 188 -0.23 -6.10 17.22
CA ASP A 188 1.21 -6.35 17.22
C ASP A 188 1.72 -6.96 15.90
N ALA A 189 0.82 -7.14 14.91
CA ALA A 189 1.17 -7.81 13.67
C ALA A 189 2.20 -7.00 12.86
N PRO A 190 3.33 -7.61 12.43
CA PRO A 190 4.39 -6.89 11.72
C PRO A 190 3.92 -6.17 10.44
N ILE A 191 2.98 -6.75 9.69
CA ILE A 191 2.45 -6.14 8.45
C ILE A 191 1.75 -4.79 8.72
N ILE A 192 1.24 -4.58 9.93
CA ILE A 192 0.63 -3.33 10.37
C ILE A 192 1.69 -2.35 10.86
N ASN A 193 2.52 -2.79 11.81
CA ASN A 193 3.43 -1.92 12.55
C ASN A 193 4.68 -1.51 11.77
N ASP A 194 5.21 -2.43 10.96
CA ASP A 194 6.38 -2.18 10.12
C ASP A 194 6.00 -1.84 8.67
N GLY A 195 4.73 -2.04 8.33
CA GLY A 195 4.21 -1.86 6.99
C GLY A 195 3.24 -0.70 6.86
N VAL A 196 1.97 -1.04 6.71
CA VAL A 196 0.99 -0.16 6.06
C VAL A 196 0.66 1.11 6.87
N SER A 197 0.73 1.04 8.21
CA SER A 197 0.42 2.19 9.07
C SER A 197 1.52 3.27 9.09
N VAL A 198 2.76 2.91 8.70
CA VAL A 198 3.91 3.81 8.75
C VAL A 198 3.78 4.89 7.68
N TYR A 199 3.47 4.50 6.45
CA TYR A 199 3.45 5.42 5.31
C TYR A 199 2.28 6.40 5.39
N ALA A 200 1.10 5.97 5.84
CA ALA A 200 -0.02 6.88 6.05
C ALA A 200 0.36 8.06 6.97
N LYS A 201 1.13 7.82 8.03
CA LYS A 201 1.61 8.88 8.93
C LYS A 201 2.64 9.79 8.26
N LEU A 202 3.53 9.23 7.44
CA LEU A 202 4.58 9.99 6.76
C LEU A 202 4.05 10.86 5.62
N PHE A 203 3.15 10.33 4.80
CA PHE A 203 2.54 11.07 3.68
C PHE A 203 1.68 12.21 4.19
N PHE A 204 0.92 12.03 5.27
CA PHE A 204 0.04 13.05 5.83
C PHE A 204 0.63 13.81 7.04
N ASP A 205 1.93 13.68 7.30
CA ASP A 205 2.63 14.54 8.27
C ASP A 205 2.52 16.00 7.81
N PRO A 206 2.17 16.95 8.70
CA PRO A 206 1.96 18.36 8.33
C PRO A 206 3.23 19.08 7.88
N ASP A 207 4.42 18.49 8.03
CA ASP A 207 5.66 19.04 7.52
C ASP A 207 5.59 19.27 5.99
N PRO A 208 5.61 20.52 5.52
CA PRO A 208 5.55 20.83 4.09
C PRO A 208 6.81 20.38 3.34
N GLN A 209 7.93 20.17 4.05
CA GLN A 209 9.17 19.68 3.44
C GLN A 209 9.24 18.16 3.38
N LYS A 210 8.31 17.44 4.04
CA LYS A 210 8.24 15.98 4.04
C LYS A 210 9.54 15.30 4.45
N GLN A 211 10.31 15.90 5.35
CA GLN A 211 11.68 15.44 5.68
C GLN A 211 11.70 13.98 6.17
N LYS A 212 10.73 13.59 7.00
CA LYS A 212 10.62 12.21 7.50
C LYS A 212 10.29 11.21 6.39
N LEU A 213 9.39 11.58 5.48
CA LEU A 213 9.05 10.74 4.32
C LEU A 213 10.27 10.59 3.40
N ILE A 214 10.94 11.70 3.08
CA ILE A 214 12.17 11.71 2.28
C ILE A 214 13.22 10.81 2.92
N HIS A 215 13.48 10.96 4.22
CA HIS A 215 14.45 10.15 4.94
C HIS A 215 14.10 8.65 4.86
N ARG A 216 12.84 8.29 5.14
CA ARG A 216 12.39 6.89 5.09
C ARG A 216 12.51 6.29 3.71
N VAL A 217 12.08 7.02 2.68
CA VAL A 217 12.13 6.56 1.28
C VAL A 217 13.58 6.46 0.82
N ARG A 218 14.45 7.38 1.22
CA ARG A 218 15.90 7.29 0.96
C ARG A 218 16.51 6.02 1.55
N GLU A 219 16.27 5.73 2.82
CA GLU A 219 16.84 4.55 3.48
C GLU A 219 16.50 3.26 2.73
N LYS A 220 15.28 3.19 2.17
CA LYS A 220 14.77 1.98 1.54
C LYS A 220 15.01 1.92 0.03
N TYR A 221 14.97 3.05 -0.66
CA TYR A 221 14.89 3.13 -2.13
C TYR A 221 15.89 4.09 -2.75
N GLY A 222 16.76 4.74 -1.97
CA GLY A 222 17.71 5.74 -2.47
C GLY A 222 18.71 5.21 -3.52
N TYR A 223 18.85 3.88 -3.60
CA TYR A 223 19.65 3.22 -4.62
C TYR A 223 19.01 3.24 -6.02
N LEU A 224 17.69 3.44 -6.11
CA LEU A 224 16.95 3.53 -7.38
C LEU A 224 17.21 4.85 -8.10
N THR A 225 16.79 4.94 -9.37
CA THR A 225 16.71 6.20 -10.09
C THR A 225 15.60 7.08 -9.49
N ALA A 226 15.70 8.40 -9.63
CA ALA A 226 14.69 9.31 -9.07
C ALA A 226 13.30 9.12 -9.71
N GLY A 227 13.24 8.72 -10.96
CA GLY A 227 12.02 8.54 -11.74
C GLY A 227 12.35 7.92 -13.08
N ASP A 228 11.32 7.60 -13.84
CA ASP A 228 11.40 6.97 -15.16
C ASP A 228 10.38 7.62 -16.11
N LYS A 229 10.09 6.95 -17.25
CA LYS A 229 9.18 7.46 -18.27
C LYS A 229 7.71 7.41 -17.84
N LEU A 230 7.31 6.40 -17.07
CA LEU A 230 5.95 6.22 -16.56
C LEU A 230 5.74 7.01 -15.26
N HIS A 231 6.80 7.11 -14.45
CA HIS A 231 6.85 7.86 -13.20
C HIS A 231 7.90 8.98 -13.26
N PRO A 232 7.63 10.09 -13.98
CA PRO A 232 8.51 11.25 -13.95
C PRO A 232 8.72 11.75 -12.53
N ALA A 233 9.98 11.92 -12.12
CA ALA A 233 10.36 12.31 -10.77
C ALA A 233 9.69 13.64 -10.37
N GLY A 234 9.11 13.67 -9.17
CA GLY A 234 8.65 14.86 -8.47
C GLY A 234 9.73 15.44 -7.55
N LYS A 235 9.37 16.46 -6.76
CA LYS A 235 10.28 17.12 -5.80
C LYS A 235 10.80 16.16 -4.73
N ILE A 236 9.93 15.31 -4.17
CA ILE A 236 10.29 14.36 -3.11
C ILE A 236 11.30 13.35 -3.65
N ALA A 237 11.02 12.74 -4.80
CA ALA A 237 11.90 11.74 -5.41
C ALA A 237 13.27 12.32 -5.80
N ARG A 238 13.31 13.54 -6.35
CA ARG A 238 14.55 14.27 -6.61
C ARG A 238 15.36 14.53 -5.33
N SER A 239 14.68 14.90 -4.24
CA SER A 239 15.33 15.16 -2.95
C SER A 239 15.91 13.89 -2.34
N VAL A 240 15.17 12.77 -2.41
CA VAL A 240 15.68 11.45 -2.02
C VAL A 240 16.95 11.11 -2.78
N LYS A 241 16.94 11.29 -4.11
CA LYS A 241 18.09 10.97 -4.95
C LYS A 241 19.30 11.84 -4.64
N TYR A 242 19.11 13.15 -4.56
CA TYR A 242 20.16 14.10 -4.20
C TYR A 242 20.83 13.75 -2.88
N LEU A 243 20.04 13.46 -1.84
CA LEU A 243 20.56 13.08 -0.51
C LEU A 243 21.18 11.69 -0.48
N SER A 244 20.90 10.82 -1.44
CA SER A 244 21.52 9.48 -1.49
C SER A 244 22.92 9.52 -2.11
N GLU A 245 23.20 10.55 -2.90
CA GLU A 245 24.44 10.75 -3.65
C GLU A 245 25.42 11.72 -2.97
N ASN A 246 24.97 12.42 -1.92
CA ASN A 246 25.74 13.42 -1.15
C ASN A 246 25.61 13.16 0.36
#